data_AF-F9N556-F1
#
_entry.id   AF-F9N556-F1
#
_cell.length_a   1.000
_cell.length_b   1.000
_cell.length_c   1.000
_cell.angle_alpha   90.00
_cell.angle_beta   90.00
_cell.angle_gamma   90.00
#
_symmetry.space_group_name_H-M   'P 1'
#
loop_
_entity.id
_entity.type
_entity.pdbx_description
1 polymer ?
#
loop_
_entity_poly.entity_id
_entity_poly.type
_entity_poly.pdbx_seq_one_letter_code
_entity_poly.pdbx_strand_id
1 'polypeptide(L)'
;MNPNAKNTDAEPNKKTTDPTQLGNVTSGLQKYGDTVDGKEVPGSTKANNGLVDLSTPTDGSKPKVSDNTAATVGDLRNMGWIVSSDKTTGETDKAYTDTVKNANEVKFVGEGTAIVSGKTDDKGVRTITVKVDDQTSTNNSVTPVNYTKADGTKVYPKTVTDPKTGKEEVKFFENPDGSGAEVPKGDVVTSINGPEGTTSPTTLKNVKNNIPNVNDGSKTITNPDGTEKQAM
;
A
#
# COMPACT_ATOMS: atom_id res chain seq x y z
N MET A 1 -37.70 -33.21 -19.42
CA MET A 1 -37.69 -32.87 -20.85
C MET A 1 -37.13 -31.47 -21.01
N ASN A 2 -36.22 -31.26 -21.97
CA ASN A 2 -35.80 -29.91 -22.36
C ASN A 2 -36.98 -29.24 -23.10
N PRO A 3 -37.60 -28.16 -22.60
CA PRO A 3 -38.72 -27.51 -23.28
C PRO A 3 -38.33 -26.89 -24.63
N ASN A 4 -37.02 -26.74 -24.91
CA ASN A 4 -36.51 -26.09 -26.12
C ASN A 4 -36.14 -27.07 -27.25
N ALA A 5 -36.27 -28.38 -27.04
CA ALA A 5 -36.21 -29.38 -28.09
C ALA A 5 -37.50 -30.20 -28.06
N LYS A 6 -38.29 -30.17 -29.14
CA LYS A 6 -39.48 -31.02 -29.25
C LYS A 6 -39.06 -32.50 -29.26
N ASN A 7 -39.05 -33.12 -28.09
CA ASN A 7 -39.03 -34.57 -27.98
C ASN A 7 -40.49 -35.01 -28.15
N THR A 8 -40.81 -35.55 -29.32
CA THR A 8 -42.17 -36.09 -29.59
C THR A 8 -42.14 -37.60 -29.38
N ASP A 9 -43.28 -38.18 -29.02
CA ASP A 9 -43.41 -39.64 -28.89
C ASP A 9 -43.07 -40.36 -30.21
N ALA A 10 -43.17 -39.66 -31.34
CA ALA A 10 -42.84 -40.16 -32.68
C ALA A 10 -41.34 -40.15 -33.00
N GLU A 11 -40.53 -39.29 -32.36
CA GLU A 11 -39.09 -39.18 -32.57
C GLU A 11 -38.36 -38.98 -31.23
N PRO A 12 -38.28 -40.02 -30.38
CA PRO A 12 -37.52 -39.96 -29.14
C PRO A 12 -36.04 -39.72 -29.45
N ASN A 13 -35.42 -38.76 -28.75
CA ASN A 13 -33.98 -38.44 -28.83
C ASN A 13 -33.51 -37.83 -30.16
N LYS A 14 -34.33 -37.02 -30.84
CA LYS A 14 -33.88 -36.28 -32.03
C LYS A 14 -32.63 -35.44 -31.70
N LYS A 15 -31.49 -35.85 -32.24
CA LYS A 15 -30.20 -35.21 -32.05
C LYS A 15 -30.25 -33.82 -32.69
N THR A 16 -30.07 -32.76 -31.90
CA THR A 16 -29.88 -31.42 -32.45
C THR A 16 -28.42 -31.30 -32.88
N THR A 17 -28.15 -30.79 -34.07
CA THR A 17 -26.79 -30.47 -34.52
C THR A 17 -26.37 -29.06 -34.09
N ASP A 18 -27.35 -28.23 -33.73
CA ASP A 18 -27.12 -26.87 -33.28
C ASP A 18 -27.23 -26.78 -31.75
N PRO A 19 -26.34 -26.04 -31.07
CA PRO A 19 -26.43 -25.79 -29.64
C PRO A 19 -27.78 -25.16 -29.27
N THR A 20 -28.42 -25.67 -28.22
CA THR A 20 -29.70 -25.14 -27.72
C THR A 20 -29.52 -24.63 -26.29
N GLN A 21 -29.98 -23.41 -26.02
CA GLN A 21 -30.01 -22.89 -24.65
C GLN A 21 -30.96 -23.72 -23.77
N LEU A 22 -30.49 -24.08 -22.58
CA LEU A 22 -31.33 -24.71 -21.56
C LEU A 22 -31.99 -23.62 -20.70
N GLY A 23 -33.32 -23.52 -20.78
CA GLY A 23 -34.14 -22.69 -19.90
C GLY A 23 -34.73 -23.51 -18.75
N ASN A 24 -35.24 -22.82 -17.72
CA ASN A 24 -35.90 -23.43 -16.55
C ASN A 24 -35.04 -24.46 -15.81
N VAL A 25 -33.71 -24.25 -15.81
CA VAL A 25 -32.76 -25.04 -15.04
C VAL A 25 -32.50 -24.33 -13.72
N THR A 26 -32.51 -25.10 -12.63
CA THR A 26 -32.02 -24.68 -11.31
C THR A 26 -30.94 -25.65 -10.86
N SER A 27 -29.90 -25.14 -10.22
CA SER A 27 -28.81 -25.94 -9.63
C SER A 27 -29.16 -26.47 -8.24
N GLY A 28 -30.09 -25.81 -7.55
CA GLY A 28 -30.36 -26.05 -6.13
C GLY A 28 -29.33 -25.42 -5.18
N LEU A 29 -28.33 -24.70 -5.71
CA LEU A 29 -27.37 -23.94 -4.90
C LEU A 29 -28.06 -22.73 -4.24
N GLN A 30 -27.50 -22.31 -3.11
CA GLN A 30 -27.99 -21.21 -2.30
C GLN A 30 -26.90 -20.15 -2.16
N LYS A 31 -27.26 -18.93 -1.72
CA LYS A 31 -26.27 -17.91 -1.38
C LYS A 31 -26.07 -17.87 0.12
N TYR A 32 -24.86 -17.55 0.56
CA TYR A 32 -24.65 -17.12 1.94
C TYR A 32 -25.55 -15.91 2.25
N GLY A 33 -26.11 -15.87 3.45
CA GLY A 33 -27.10 -14.88 3.88
C GLY A 33 -28.55 -15.23 3.56
N ASP A 34 -28.81 -16.22 2.69
CA ASP A 34 -30.19 -16.66 2.44
C ASP A 34 -30.73 -17.44 3.65
N THR A 35 -32.03 -17.30 3.91
CA THR A 35 -32.75 -18.10 4.92
C THR A 35 -33.52 -19.21 4.26
N VAL A 36 -33.30 -20.44 4.70
CA VAL A 36 -33.83 -21.69 4.15
C VAL A 36 -34.35 -22.51 5.32
N ASP A 37 -35.62 -22.94 5.26
CA ASP A 37 -36.27 -23.69 6.35
C ASP A 37 -36.16 -23.00 7.72
N GLY A 38 -36.23 -21.66 7.71
CA GLY A 38 -36.15 -20.83 8.91
C GLY A 38 -34.74 -20.65 9.49
N LYS A 39 -33.70 -21.13 8.81
CA LYS A 39 -32.29 -20.98 9.22
C LYS A 39 -31.45 -20.36 8.12
N GLU A 40 -30.48 -19.54 8.49
CA GLU A 40 -29.51 -19.00 7.53
C GLU A 40 -28.64 -20.14 6.97
N VAL A 41 -28.22 -20.01 5.71
CA VAL A 41 -27.28 -20.95 5.09
C VAL A 41 -26.03 -21.09 5.99
N PRO A 42 -25.62 -22.31 6.37
CA PRO A 42 -24.47 -22.52 7.25
C PRO A 42 -23.20 -21.83 6.75
N GLY A 43 -22.43 -21.23 7.66
CA GLY A 43 -21.21 -20.50 7.29
C GLY A 43 -21.43 -19.09 6.73
N SER A 44 -22.68 -18.61 6.73
CA SER A 44 -22.96 -17.21 6.37
C SER A 44 -22.37 -16.24 7.39
N THR A 45 -21.85 -15.14 6.87
CA THR A 45 -21.26 -14.01 7.58
C THR A 45 -21.64 -12.75 6.81
N LYS A 46 -21.58 -11.60 7.47
CA LYS A 46 -21.84 -10.33 6.77
C LYS A 46 -20.95 -10.12 5.53
N ALA A 47 -19.71 -10.65 5.55
CA ALA A 47 -18.73 -10.45 4.48
C ALA A 47 -18.97 -11.32 3.24
N ASN A 48 -19.53 -12.55 3.39
CA ASN A 48 -19.78 -13.45 2.27
C ASN A 48 -21.24 -13.42 1.76
N ASN A 49 -22.12 -12.65 2.41
CA ASN A 49 -23.53 -12.55 2.02
C ASN A 49 -23.68 -12.23 0.52
N GLY A 50 -24.54 -13.01 -0.15
CA GLY A 50 -24.79 -12.90 -1.59
C GLY A 50 -23.75 -13.57 -2.48
N LEU A 51 -22.73 -14.24 -1.93
CA LEU A 51 -21.90 -15.20 -2.67
C LEU A 51 -22.56 -16.58 -2.69
N VAL A 52 -22.37 -17.34 -3.76
CA VAL A 52 -22.87 -18.72 -3.89
C VAL A 52 -22.14 -19.67 -2.94
N ASP A 53 -22.87 -20.52 -2.24
CA ASP A 53 -22.32 -21.57 -1.38
C ASP A 53 -22.01 -22.81 -2.21
N LEU A 54 -20.72 -23.06 -2.46
CA LEU A 54 -20.19 -24.26 -3.13
C LEU A 54 -19.56 -25.24 -2.14
N SER A 55 -19.82 -25.07 -0.84
CA SER A 55 -19.15 -25.87 0.19
C SER A 55 -19.57 -27.33 0.15
N THR A 56 -18.60 -28.19 0.44
CA THR A 56 -18.82 -29.62 0.69
C THR A 56 -18.77 -29.88 2.19
N PRO A 57 -19.60 -30.78 2.74
CA PRO A 57 -19.53 -31.15 4.16
C PRO A 57 -18.13 -31.64 4.55
N THR A 58 -17.62 -31.14 5.69
CA THR A 58 -16.28 -31.51 6.18
C THR A 58 -16.23 -32.89 6.83
N ASP A 59 -17.38 -33.48 7.16
CA ASP A 59 -17.52 -34.81 7.75
C ASP A 59 -17.50 -35.94 6.72
N GLY A 60 -17.30 -35.61 5.44
CA GLY A 60 -17.28 -36.58 4.33
C GLY A 60 -18.67 -37.03 3.87
N SER A 61 -19.74 -36.46 4.41
CA SER A 61 -21.09 -36.66 3.88
C SER A 61 -21.24 -36.00 2.50
N LYS A 62 -22.25 -36.44 1.73
CA LYS A 62 -22.47 -35.95 0.36
C LYS A 62 -22.92 -34.48 0.39
N PRO A 63 -22.43 -33.63 -0.52
CA PRO A 63 -22.91 -32.26 -0.63
C PRO A 63 -24.40 -32.22 -0.99
N LYS A 64 -25.08 -31.17 -0.53
CA LYS A 64 -26.52 -30.95 -0.79
C LYS A 64 -26.81 -30.89 -2.30
N VAL A 65 -25.91 -30.29 -3.06
CA VAL A 65 -25.93 -30.28 -4.53
C VAL A 65 -24.73 -31.11 -5.00
N SER A 66 -24.98 -32.09 -5.87
CA SER A 66 -23.92 -32.96 -6.40
C SER A 66 -23.06 -32.22 -7.42
N ASP A 67 -21.77 -32.54 -7.48
CA ASP A 67 -20.82 -32.06 -8.50
C ASP A 67 -21.30 -32.27 -9.94
N ASN A 68 -22.13 -33.30 -10.18
CA ASN A 68 -22.70 -33.61 -11.50
C ASN A 68 -24.01 -32.85 -11.79
N THR A 69 -24.29 -31.76 -11.08
CA THR A 69 -25.46 -30.91 -11.29
C THR A 69 -25.13 -29.76 -12.22
N ALA A 70 -26.04 -29.45 -13.16
CA ALA A 70 -25.84 -28.31 -14.05
C ALA A 70 -25.86 -26.98 -13.27
N ALA A 71 -24.79 -26.20 -13.40
CA ALA A 71 -24.74 -24.82 -12.93
C ALA A 71 -25.57 -23.90 -13.84
N THR A 72 -26.11 -22.84 -13.26
CA THR A 72 -26.93 -21.83 -13.90
C THR A 72 -26.20 -20.50 -14.00
N VAL A 73 -26.68 -19.60 -14.87
CA VAL A 73 -26.19 -18.22 -14.91
C VAL A 73 -26.38 -17.50 -13.56
N GLY A 74 -27.40 -17.89 -12.77
CA GLY A 74 -27.62 -17.36 -11.43
C GLY A 74 -26.48 -17.72 -10.45
N ASP A 75 -25.94 -18.93 -10.56
CA ASP A 75 -24.80 -19.36 -9.73
C ASP A 75 -23.55 -18.54 -10.10
N LEU A 76 -23.27 -18.41 -11.40
CA LEU A 76 -22.11 -17.66 -11.92
C LEU A 76 -22.16 -16.17 -11.54
N ARG A 77 -23.34 -15.54 -11.54
CA ARG A 77 -23.52 -14.13 -11.12
C ARG A 77 -23.16 -13.90 -9.65
N ASN A 78 -23.14 -14.95 -8.84
CA ASN A 78 -22.86 -14.87 -7.41
C ASN A 78 -21.53 -15.54 -7.04
N MET A 79 -20.73 -15.96 -8.03
CA MET A 79 -19.34 -16.34 -7.79
C MET A 79 -18.50 -15.10 -7.48
N GLY A 80 -17.61 -15.24 -6.51
CA GLY A 80 -16.69 -14.20 -6.11
C GLY A 80 -15.84 -14.64 -4.92
N TRP A 81 -15.02 -13.71 -4.43
CA TRP A 81 -14.19 -13.88 -3.25
C TRP A 81 -14.25 -12.63 -2.37
N ILE A 82 -13.79 -12.73 -1.12
CA ILE A 82 -13.81 -11.61 -0.16
C ILE A 82 -12.44 -10.95 -0.15
N VAL A 83 -12.41 -9.63 -0.32
CA VAL A 83 -11.22 -8.79 -0.07
C VAL A 83 -11.41 -8.08 1.26
N SER A 84 -10.34 -7.99 2.07
CA SER A 84 -10.42 -7.31 3.37
C SER A 84 -9.08 -6.70 3.77
N SER A 85 -9.15 -5.73 4.67
CA SER A 85 -8.01 -5.16 5.39
C SER A 85 -8.42 -4.82 6.82
N ASP A 86 -7.46 -4.80 7.74
CA ASP A 86 -7.71 -4.44 9.14
C ASP A 86 -8.16 -2.98 9.32
N LYS A 87 -8.06 -2.16 8.27
CA LYS A 87 -8.36 -0.72 8.27
C LYS A 87 -9.09 -0.30 7.01
N THR A 88 -9.89 0.75 7.11
CA THR A 88 -10.59 1.43 6.02
C THR A 88 -9.88 2.75 5.74
N THR A 89 -9.67 3.09 4.47
CA THR A 89 -9.08 4.38 4.10
C THR A 89 -9.92 5.54 4.64
N GLY A 90 -9.29 6.43 5.41
CA GLY A 90 -9.97 7.54 6.10
C GLY A 90 -10.59 7.19 7.46
N GLU A 91 -10.70 5.90 7.81
CA GLU A 91 -11.24 5.41 9.08
C GLU A 91 -10.34 4.29 9.65
N THR A 92 -9.17 4.67 10.18
CA THR A 92 -8.11 3.73 10.57
C THR A 92 -8.43 2.80 11.74
N ASP A 93 -9.54 3.05 12.43
CA ASP A 93 -10.01 2.23 13.57
C ASP A 93 -11.04 1.17 13.16
N LYS A 94 -11.38 1.07 11.86
CA LYS A 94 -12.38 0.11 11.36
C LYS A 94 -11.83 -0.77 10.24
N ALA A 95 -12.04 -2.07 10.32
CA ALA A 95 -11.71 -3.00 9.24
C ALA A 95 -12.58 -2.78 7.99
N TYR A 96 -12.00 -3.02 6.82
CA TYR A 96 -12.69 -3.00 5.53
C TYR A 96 -12.90 -4.45 5.04
N THR A 97 -14.07 -4.72 4.47
CA THR A 97 -14.37 -5.99 3.80
C THR A 97 -15.39 -5.76 2.70
N ASP A 98 -15.19 -6.43 1.56
CA ASP A 98 -16.13 -6.40 0.45
C ASP A 98 -16.00 -7.66 -0.41
N THR A 99 -16.95 -7.87 -1.31
CA THR A 99 -16.96 -8.98 -2.26
C THR A 99 -16.46 -8.54 -3.64
N VAL A 100 -15.63 -9.38 -4.24
CA VAL A 100 -15.14 -9.21 -5.62
C VAL A 100 -15.80 -10.28 -6.48
N LYS A 101 -16.79 -9.86 -7.28
CA LYS A 101 -17.51 -10.71 -8.25
C LYS A 101 -16.91 -10.56 -9.65
N ASN A 102 -17.39 -11.38 -10.59
CA ASN A 102 -16.99 -11.28 -11.99
C ASN A 102 -17.14 -9.84 -12.51
N ALA A 103 -16.09 -9.34 -13.19
CA ALA A 103 -15.98 -7.98 -13.73
C ALA A 103 -15.87 -6.82 -12.71
N ASN A 104 -15.73 -7.10 -11.40
CA ASN A 104 -15.28 -6.07 -10.45
C ASN A 104 -13.79 -5.76 -10.65
N GLU A 105 -13.38 -4.53 -10.28
CA GLU A 105 -11.99 -4.09 -10.27
C GLU A 105 -11.44 -4.10 -8.84
N VAL A 106 -10.20 -4.57 -8.66
CA VAL A 106 -9.40 -4.37 -7.45
C VAL A 106 -8.19 -3.54 -7.82
N LYS A 107 -8.09 -2.33 -7.24
CA LYS A 107 -7.01 -1.38 -7.52
C LYS A 107 -6.11 -1.24 -6.29
N PHE A 108 -4.83 -1.53 -6.47
CA PHE A 108 -3.80 -1.29 -5.44
C PHE A 108 -3.23 0.11 -5.61
N VAL A 109 -3.26 0.93 -4.56
CA VAL A 109 -2.82 2.33 -4.57
C VAL A 109 -1.62 2.48 -3.65
N GLY A 110 -0.54 3.10 -4.14
CA GLY A 110 0.58 3.53 -3.31
C GLY A 110 0.39 4.98 -2.88
N GLU A 111 0.55 5.25 -1.59
CA GLU A 111 0.50 6.58 -1.00
C GLU A 111 1.78 6.88 -0.21
N GLY A 112 2.06 8.16 0.05
CA GLY A 112 3.28 8.57 0.73
C GLY A 112 4.53 8.21 -0.09
N THR A 113 5.45 7.45 0.51
CA THR A 113 6.68 6.98 -0.13
C THR A 113 6.54 5.59 -0.75
N ALA A 114 5.36 4.95 -0.63
CA ALA A 114 5.12 3.64 -1.21
C ALA A 114 4.73 3.76 -2.69
N ILE A 115 5.46 3.06 -3.55
CA ILE A 115 5.19 2.92 -4.97
C ILE A 115 4.64 1.52 -5.20
N VAL A 116 3.43 1.45 -5.75
CA VAL A 116 2.78 0.19 -6.13
C VAL A 116 2.78 0.07 -7.65
N SER A 117 3.27 -1.06 -8.16
CA SER A 117 3.32 -1.34 -9.59
C SER A 117 2.81 -2.74 -9.89
N GLY A 118 2.27 -2.93 -11.09
CA GLY A 118 1.77 -4.22 -11.56
C GLY A 118 2.44 -4.61 -12.88
N LYS A 119 2.79 -5.88 -13.03
CA LYS A 119 3.20 -6.48 -14.31
C LYS A 119 2.51 -7.82 -14.52
N THR A 120 2.20 -8.12 -15.77
CA THR A 120 1.83 -9.47 -16.21
C THR A 120 3.00 -10.04 -17.00
N ASP A 121 3.47 -11.23 -16.64
CA ASP A 121 4.51 -11.91 -17.42
C ASP A 121 3.93 -12.74 -18.58
N ASP A 122 4.81 -13.27 -19.42
CA ASP A 122 4.43 -14.05 -20.61
C ASP A 122 3.70 -15.37 -20.28
N LYS A 123 3.73 -15.81 -19.00
CA LYS A 123 2.99 -16.98 -18.51
C LYS A 123 1.62 -16.59 -17.93
N GLY A 124 1.26 -15.31 -17.97
CA GLY A 124 0.03 -14.78 -17.41
C GLY A 124 0.04 -14.64 -15.88
N VAL A 125 1.21 -14.67 -15.22
CA VAL A 125 1.30 -14.39 -13.78
C VAL A 125 1.24 -12.88 -13.56
N ARG A 126 0.37 -12.45 -12.64
CA ARG A 126 0.22 -11.04 -12.25
C ARG A 126 1.05 -10.81 -11.00
N THR A 127 2.06 -9.94 -11.09
CA THR A 127 2.89 -9.54 -9.95
C THR A 127 2.54 -8.11 -9.57
N ILE A 128 2.12 -7.92 -8.33
CA ILE A 128 2.00 -6.60 -7.71
C ILE A 128 3.23 -6.38 -6.82
N THR A 129 4.00 -5.35 -7.11
CA THR A 129 5.20 -4.99 -6.35
C THR A 129 4.91 -3.73 -5.56
N VAL A 130 5.10 -3.82 -4.25
CA VAL A 130 5.07 -2.68 -3.33
C VAL A 130 6.52 -2.37 -2.96
N LYS A 131 6.99 -1.18 -3.33
CA LYS A 131 8.32 -0.68 -2.99
C LYS A 131 8.17 0.55 -2.12
N VAL A 132 8.96 0.66 -1.06
CA VAL A 132 9.13 1.91 -0.33
C VAL A 132 10.36 2.62 -0.90
N ASP A 133 10.22 3.90 -1.22
CA ASP A 133 11.37 4.73 -1.54
C ASP A 133 12.09 5.14 -0.25
N ASP A 134 12.99 4.27 0.22
CA ASP A 134 13.78 4.48 1.44
C ASP A 134 14.63 5.74 1.39
N GLN A 135 15.08 6.12 0.19
CA GLN A 135 15.87 7.32 -0.04
C GLN A 135 15.00 8.57 0.21
N THR A 136 13.85 8.66 -0.47
CA THR A 136 12.89 9.74 -0.24
C THR A 136 12.39 9.76 1.21
N SER A 137 12.13 8.59 1.81
CA SER A 137 11.68 8.49 3.20
C SER A 137 12.72 9.03 4.19
N THR A 138 13.99 8.70 3.98
CA THR A 138 15.10 9.18 4.83
C THR A 138 15.32 10.68 4.63
N ASN A 139 15.31 11.14 3.38
CA ASN A 139 15.61 12.52 3.02
C ASN A 139 14.46 13.50 3.33
N ASN A 140 13.22 13.04 3.38
CA ASN A 140 12.08 13.84 3.83
C ASN A 140 11.95 13.88 5.36
N SER A 141 12.74 13.09 6.09
CA SER A 141 12.76 13.13 7.55
C SER A 141 13.28 14.49 8.05
N VAL A 142 12.63 15.03 9.08
CA VAL A 142 13.07 16.29 9.71
C VAL A 142 14.16 15.97 10.72
N THR A 143 15.42 16.15 10.32
CA THR A 143 16.58 16.05 11.21
C THR A 143 17.01 17.42 11.73
N PRO A 144 17.67 17.51 12.91
CA PRO A 144 18.21 18.78 13.43
C PRO A 144 19.30 19.39 12.56
N VAL A 145 19.99 18.56 11.76
CA VAL A 145 21.04 18.96 10.83
C VAL A 145 20.60 18.56 9.43
N ASN A 146 20.71 19.48 8.47
CA ASN A 146 20.44 19.27 7.05
C ASN A 146 21.64 19.69 6.20
N TYR A 147 21.63 19.29 4.94
CA TYR A 147 22.51 19.82 3.91
C TYR A 147 21.74 20.83 3.06
N THR A 148 22.35 21.96 2.76
CA THR A 148 21.74 23.06 2.01
C THR A 148 22.72 23.70 1.03
N LYS A 149 22.21 24.44 0.06
CA LYS A 149 22.97 25.48 -0.66
C LYS A 149 23.14 26.71 0.24
N ALA A 150 23.96 27.67 -0.19
CA ALA A 150 24.21 28.92 0.56
C ALA A 150 22.94 29.77 0.80
N ASP A 151 21.92 29.64 -0.07
CA ASP A 151 20.63 30.31 0.07
C ASP A 151 19.66 29.61 1.06
N GLY A 152 20.09 28.51 1.67
CA GLY A 152 19.28 27.72 2.61
C GLY A 152 18.41 26.65 1.95
N THR A 153 18.40 26.52 0.62
CA THR A 153 17.68 25.47 -0.12
C THR A 153 18.25 24.10 0.24
N LYS A 154 17.41 23.14 0.60
CA LYS A 154 17.85 21.77 0.96
C LYS A 154 18.44 21.04 -0.25
N VAL A 155 19.44 20.20 0.05
CA VAL A 155 20.00 19.23 -0.90
C VAL A 155 20.11 17.88 -0.21
N TYR A 156 20.12 16.82 -1.00
CA TYR A 156 19.86 15.48 -0.51
C TYR A 156 21.03 14.54 -0.79
N PRO A 157 21.62 13.92 0.26
CA PRO A 157 22.73 12.99 0.09
C PRO A 157 22.24 11.69 -0.53
N LYS A 158 23.05 11.10 -1.41
CA LYS A 158 22.85 9.77 -1.99
C LYS A 158 24.19 9.08 -2.15
N THR A 159 24.27 7.83 -1.72
CA THR A 159 25.43 6.98 -2.01
C THR A 159 25.36 6.56 -3.47
N VAL A 160 26.44 6.84 -4.21
CA VAL A 160 26.59 6.49 -5.62
C VAL A 160 27.81 5.59 -5.75
N THR A 161 27.63 4.44 -6.38
CA THR A 161 28.72 3.52 -6.71
C THR A 161 29.31 3.92 -8.06
N ASP A 162 30.62 4.17 -8.10
CA ASP A 162 31.34 4.36 -9.36
C ASP A 162 31.33 3.05 -10.15
N PRO A 163 30.73 3.02 -11.36
CA PRO A 163 30.60 1.80 -12.15
C PRO A 163 31.95 1.26 -12.64
N LYS A 164 33.02 2.07 -12.64
CA LYS A 164 34.35 1.66 -13.08
C LYS A 164 35.19 1.09 -11.95
N THR A 165 35.09 1.68 -10.76
CA THR A 165 35.94 1.32 -9.61
C THR A 165 35.22 0.50 -8.55
N GLY A 166 33.88 0.47 -8.57
CA GLY A 166 33.05 -0.15 -7.53
C GLY A 166 33.05 0.63 -6.21
N LYS A 167 33.72 1.78 -6.15
CA LYS A 167 33.83 2.59 -4.94
C LYS A 167 32.53 3.37 -4.70
N GLU A 168 32.06 3.33 -3.46
CA GLU A 168 30.91 4.13 -3.04
C GLU A 168 31.34 5.52 -2.57
N GLU A 169 30.63 6.54 -3.04
CA GLU A 169 30.80 7.92 -2.59
C GLU A 169 29.46 8.60 -2.35
N VAL A 170 29.39 9.43 -1.31
CA VAL A 170 28.21 10.27 -1.06
C VAL A 170 28.28 11.51 -1.97
N LYS A 171 27.20 11.70 -2.72
CA LYS A 171 26.94 12.87 -3.58
C LYS A 171 25.66 13.57 -3.13
N PHE A 172 25.47 14.82 -3.54
CA PHE A 172 24.31 15.62 -3.18
C PHE A 172 23.50 15.98 -4.42
N PHE A 173 22.17 15.97 -4.29
CA PHE A 173 21.24 16.20 -5.39
C PHE A 173 20.12 17.14 -4.96
N GLU A 174 19.44 17.73 -5.94
CA GLU A 174 18.36 18.69 -5.70
C GLU A 174 17.07 18.05 -5.19
N ASN A 175 16.78 16.80 -5.57
CA ASN A 175 15.53 16.13 -5.21
C ASN A 175 15.73 15.05 -4.13
N PRO A 176 14.72 14.81 -3.26
CA PRO A 176 14.79 13.82 -2.17
C PRO A 176 15.06 12.38 -2.61
N ASP A 177 14.56 11.97 -3.78
CA ASP A 177 14.80 10.66 -4.38
C ASP A 177 16.24 10.50 -4.94
N GLY A 178 17.04 11.57 -4.84
CA GLY A 178 18.38 11.68 -5.40
C GLY A 178 18.39 11.71 -6.93
N SER A 179 17.33 12.26 -7.53
CA SER A 179 17.30 12.75 -8.91
C SER A 179 17.61 14.26 -8.96
N GLY A 180 17.62 14.84 -10.16
CA GLY A 180 17.96 16.26 -10.38
C GLY A 180 19.46 16.48 -10.57
N ALA A 181 19.89 17.74 -10.59
CA ALA A 181 21.29 18.09 -10.80
C ALA A 181 22.15 17.68 -9.58
N GLU A 182 23.35 17.16 -9.83
CA GLU A 182 24.35 16.97 -8.78
C GLU A 182 24.84 18.33 -8.28
N VAL A 183 24.83 18.51 -6.96
CA VAL A 183 25.32 19.73 -6.31
C VAL A 183 26.79 19.53 -5.93
N PRO A 184 27.71 20.39 -6.40
CA PRO A 184 29.13 20.29 -6.07
C PRO A 184 29.35 20.35 -4.56
N LYS A 185 30.27 19.53 -4.02
CA LYS A 185 30.56 19.48 -2.58
C LYS A 185 30.94 20.84 -1.98
N GLY A 186 31.56 21.73 -2.76
CA GLY A 186 31.93 23.07 -2.32
C GLY A 186 30.73 24.02 -2.10
N ASP A 187 29.59 23.71 -2.70
CA ASP A 187 28.36 24.50 -2.59
C ASP A 187 27.42 23.96 -1.49
N VAL A 188 27.79 22.85 -0.85
CA VAL A 188 27.00 22.21 0.20
C VAL A 188 27.42 22.73 1.57
N VAL A 189 26.46 23.31 2.26
CA VAL A 189 26.57 23.80 3.64
C VAL A 189 25.83 22.86 4.58
N THR A 190 26.46 22.49 5.68
CA THR A 190 25.79 21.81 6.79
C THR A 190 25.05 22.84 7.63
N SER A 191 23.72 22.77 7.65
CA SER A 191 22.84 23.76 8.27
C SER A 191 22.05 23.16 9.42
N ILE A 192 21.86 23.94 10.49
CA ILE A 192 20.92 23.58 11.55
C ILE A 192 19.51 23.86 11.07
N ASN A 193 18.63 22.88 11.23
CA ASN A 193 17.22 22.97 10.91
C ASN A 193 16.44 23.36 12.16
N GLY A 194 16.20 24.66 12.32
CA GLY A 194 15.44 25.18 13.44
C GLY A 194 13.93 25.12 13.25
N PRO A 195 13.16 25.71 14.18
CA PRO A 195 11.71 25.84 14.06
C PRO A 195 11.27 26.56 12.77
N GLU A 196 12.08 27.51 12.29
CA GLU A 196 11.85 28.28 11.07
C GLU A 196 12.53 27.66 9.83
N GLY A 197 12.95 26.39 9.91
CA GLY A 197 13.64 25.68 8.83
C GLY A 197 15.14 26.00 8.74
N THR A 198 15.68 25.97 7.52
CA THR A 198 17.12 26.12 7.22
C THR A 198 17.51 27.49 6.67
N THR A 199 16.55 28.36 6.39
CA THR A 199 16.77 29.70 5.82
C THR A 199 16.99 30.79 6.87
N SER A 200 16.80 30.48 8.15
CA SER A 200 16.87 31.43 9.26
C SER A 200 17.86 30.95 10.34
N PRO A 201 18.73 31.83 10.87
CA PRO A 201 19.63 31.48 11.97
C PRO A 201 18.87 30.95 13.19
N THR A 202 19.36 29.88 13.79
CA THR A 202 18.77 29.26 14.99
C THR A 202 19.72 29.34 16.18
N THR A 203 19.19 29.67 17.36
CA THR A 203 19.97 29.72 18.61
C THR A 203 19.99 28.35 19.30
N LEU A 204 21.19 27.87 19.64
CA LEU A 204 21.37 26.65 20.44
C LEU A 204 21.52 27.03 21.92
N LYS A 205 20.46 26.85 22.70
CA LYS A 205 20.45 27.25 24.13
C LYS A 205 21.10 26.22 25.07
N ASN A 206 21.36 25.01 24.58
CA ASN A 206 21.97 23.91 25.34
C ASN A 206 23.49 23.82 25.12
N VAL A 207 24.10 24.77 24.42
CA VAL A 207 25.56 24.87 24.30
C VAL A 207 26.06 25.63 25.52
N LYS A 208 26.78 24.95 26.41
CA LYS A 208 27.46 25.62 27.52
C LYS A 208 28.48 26.60 26.93
N ASN A 209 28.37 27.88 27.28
CA ASN A 209 29.38 28.86 26.90
C ASN A 209 30.73 28.37 27.45
N ASN A 210 31.73 28.17 26.58
CA ASN A 210 33.08 27.74 26.97
C ASN A 210 34.14 28.80 26.66
N ILE A 211 33.70 29.97 26.16
CA ILE A 211 34.57 31.11 25.89
C ILE A 211 34.31 32.14 27.00
N PRO A 212 35.35 32.73 27.61
CA PRO A 212 35.16 33.83 28.53
C PRO A 212 34.38 34.97 27.88
N ASN A 213 33.37 35.49 28.57
CA ASN A 213 32.60 36.63 28.10
C ASN A 213 33.42 37.91 28.31
N VAL A 214 33.53 38.77 27.30
CA VAL A 214 34.17 40.09 27.43
C VAL A 214 33.07 41.12 27.52
N ASN A 215 33.06 41.92 28.58
CA ASN A 215 32.14 43.03 28.72
C ASN A 215 32.91 44.35 28.52
N ASP A 216 32.64 45.03 27.40
CA ASP A 216 33.32 46.29 27.05
C ASP A 216 32.97 47.44 28.01
N GLY A 217 31.78 47.42 28.60
CA GLY A 217 31.32 48.43 29.55
C GLY A 217 32.02 48.33 30.90
N SER A 218 32.12 47.11 31.46
CA SER A 218 32.83 46.87 32.72
C SER A 218 34.33 46.65 32.54
N LYS A 219 34.80 46.44 31.30
CA LYS A 219 36.18 46.04 30.97
C LYS A 219 36.64 44.78 31.70
N THR A 220 35.70 43.89 32.04
CA THR A 220 36.00 42.62 32.72
C THR A 220 35.80 41.44 31.78
N ILE A 221 36.59 40.40 32.03
CA ILE A 221 36.45 39.09 31.39
C ILE A 221 35.78 38.18 32.42
N THR A 222 34.70 37.50 32.04
CA THR A 222 34.02 36.52 32.88
C THR A 222 34.29 35.12 32.34
N ASN A 223 34.82 34.21 33.16
CA ASN A 223 34.99 32.81 32.81
C ASN A 223 33.65 32.17 32.39
N PRO A 224 33.71 31.06 31.63
CA PRO A 224 32.56 30.22 31.29
C PRO A 224 31.60 29.86 32.45
N ASP A 225 32.11 29.82 33.68
CA ASP A 225 31.36 29.49 34.90
C ASP A 225 30.73 30.72 35.60
N GLY A 226 30.86 31.92 35.02
CA GLY A 226 30.32 33.15 35.56
C GLY A 226 31.24 33.88 36.55
N THR A 227 32.45 33.36 36.83
CA THR A 227 33.42 34.03 37.70
C THR A 227 34.23 35.08 36.93
N GLU A 228 34.58 36.22 37.54
CA GLU A 228 35.48 37.17 36.87
C GLU A 228 36.90 36.60 36.76
N LYS A 229 37.45 36.64 35.55
CA LYS A 229 38.85 36.33 35.29
C LYS A 229 39.68 37.52 35.73
N GLN A 230 40.43 37.35 36.81
CA GLN A 230 41.35 38.37 37.30
C GLN A 230 42.44 38.64 36.24
N ALA A 231 42.71 39.91 35.98
CA ALA A 231 43.86 40.31 35.17
C ALA A 231 45.15 39.89 35.91
N MET A 232 46.03 39.14 35.23
CA MET A 232 47.41 38.92 35.67
C MET A 232 48.29 40.11 35.29
#